data_AF-A0AA38CTS1-F1
#
_entry.id   AF-A0AA38CTS1-F1
#
_cell.length_a   1.000
_cell.length_b   1.000
_cell.length_c   1.000
_cell.angle_alpha   90.00
_cell.angle_beta   90.00
_cell.angle_gamma   90.00
#
_symmetry.space_group_name_H-M   'P 1'
#
loop_
_entity.id
_entity.type
_entity.pdbx_description
1 polymer ?
#
loop_
_entity_poly.entity_id
_entity_poly.type
_entity_poly.pdbx_seq_one_letter_code
_entity_poly.pdbx_strand_id
1 'polypeptide(L)'
;MIAFGATPTQIRTHLTYIRPESSPYAFTEAPAWKNLLARTFTVVVLDGVTDALGQFGAGTKENDDIATWHRAVPRLLATRTRAAVVLIDHVVKNGDTRGRFALGGQAKMAAIDGASYVVEVTEPIGKGLRGTVTLRIAKDRPGSIRPHCGTWRPTDRTQEATRITIDSTTDDGLIRFTAEPPATNVGDSPDGDGRPWKPTGIMEKLSRLLEASREPVSQNKLLTMYQADGGRGRKQNTLDAINLLVDGGHVTESTGPNRSRLLRSSSVYRQRTDPEADGYEPPLHGLITPSEEPTTQVVPGGSQVVPGTTSRVVPTGAPPVGAPEPPNASGTAPVVPDREPPRQRLQMDYRTGQMFDIATGELVDT
;
A
#
# COMPACT_ATOMS: atom_id res chain seq x y z
N MET A 1 -4.59 11.32 -17.39
CA MET A 1 -4.39 10.98 -18.83
C MET A 1 -3.32 11.84 -19.47
N ILE A 2 -3.48 13.18 -19.55
CA ILE A 2 -2.46 14.06 -20.17
C ILE A 2 -1.10 13.96 -19.48
N ALA A 3 -1.07 13.98 -18.14
CA ALA A 3 0.17 13.78 -17.37
C ALA A 3 0.83 12.43 -17.66
N PHE A 4 0.08 11.42 -18.12
CA PHE A 4 0.63 10.12 -18.52
C PHE A 4 0.99 10.06 -20.02
N GLY A 5 1.07 11.21 -20.70
CA GLY A 5 1.48 11.32 -22.10
C GLY A 5 0.37 11.23 -23.14
N ALA A 6 -0.90 11.07 -22.74
CA ALA A 6 -2.00 11.04 -23.70
C ALA A 6 -2.28 12.43 -24.29
N THR A 7 -2.41 12.51 -25.62
CA THR A 7 -2.79 13.75 -26.30
C THR A 7 -4.28 14.06 -26.10
N PRO A 8 -4.69 15.35 -26.15
CA PRO A 8 -6.11 15.72 -26.09
C PRO A 8 -6.96 15.04 -27.17
N THR A 9 -6.40 14.82 -28.37
CA THR A 9 -7.10 14.13 -29.46
C THR A 9 -7.33 12.66 -29.13
N GLN A 10 -6.33 11.94 -28.63
CA GLN A 10 -6.51 10.55 -28.19
C GLN A 10 -7.59 10.44 -27.11
N ILE A 11 -7.62 11.36 -26.15
CA ILE A 11 -8.65 11.37 -25.10
C ILE A 11 -10.05 11.57 -25.71
N ARG A 12 -10.24 12.59 -26.55
CA ARG A 12 -11.56 12.85 -27.18
C ARG A 12 -12.04 11.70 -28.06
N THR A 13 -11.14 11.00 -28.74
CA THR A 13 -11.50 9.92 -29.67
C THR A 13 -11.73 8.59 -28.95
N HIS A 14 -10.99 8.30 -27.89
CA HIS A 14 -10.95 6.95 -27.30
C HIS A 14 -11.51 6.86 -25.87
N LEU A 15 -11.65 7.97 -25.14
CA LEU A 15 -12.18 7.96 -23.78
C LEU A 15 -13.62 8.46 -23.75
N THR A 16 -14.53 7.61 -23.26
CA THR A 16 -15.86 8.04 -22.82
C THR A 16 -15.85 8.09 -21.29
N TYR A 17 -16.06 9.27 -20.72
CA TYR A 17 -16.15 9.46 -19.27
C TYR A 17 -17.61 9.75 -18.89
N ILE A 18 -18.13 9.02 -17.91
CA ILE A 18 -19.50 9.15 -17.40
C ILE A 18 -19.42 9.21 -15.88
N ARG A 19 -20.09 10.21 -15.29
CA ARG A 19 -20.26 10.35 -13.85
C ARG A 19 -21.75 10.19 -13.53
N PRO A 20 -22.23 8.97 -13.24
CA PRO A 20 -23.62 8.78 -12.88
C PRO A 20 -23.87 9.39 -11.50
N GLU A 21 -24.98 10.13 -11.36
CA GLU A 21 -25.44 10.70 -10.08
C GLU A 21 -26.59 9.88 -9.47
N SER A 22 -27.13 8.92 -10.20
CA SER A 22 -28.28 8.10 -9.83
C SER A 22 -28.17 6.70 -10.41
N SER A 23 -29.04 5.79 -9.96
CA SER A 23 -29.13 4.44 -10.52
C SER A 23 -29.28 4.48 -12.05
N PRO A 24 -28.57 3.62 -12.81
CA PRO A 24 -28.77 3.50 -14.26
C PRO A 24 -30.20 3.01 -14.63
N TYR A 25 -30.97 2.55 -13.65
CA TYR A 25 -32.36 2.12 -13.81
C TYR A 25 -33.37 3.13 -13.29
N ALA A 26 -32.93 4.30 -12.84
CA ALA A 26 -33.84 5.42 -12.66
C ALA A 26 -34.48 5.77 -14.01
N PHE A 27 -35.77 6.11 -14.01
CA PHE A 27 -36.53 6.42 -15.24
C PHE A 27 -35.83 7.49 -16.10
N THR A 28 -35.22 8.49 -15.46
CA THR A 28 -34.47 9.57 -16.13
C THR A 28 -33.17 9.09 -16.78
N GLU A 29 -32.54 8.05 -16.23
CA GLU A 29 -31.25 7.51 -16.71
C GLU A 29 -31.41 6.37 -17.71
N ALA A 30 -32.57 5.70 -17.73
CA ALA A 30 -32.82 4.52 -18.56
C ALA A 30 -32.49 4.72 -20.05
N PRO A 31 -32.83 5.86 -20.72
CA PRO A 31 -32.43 6.09 -22.10
C PRO A 31 -30.91 6.19 -22.29
N ALA A 32 -30.22 6.90 -21.39
CA ALA A 32 -28.77 7.05 -21.44
C ALA A 32 -28.06 5.71 -21.21
N TRP A 33 -28.57 4.91 -20.26
CA TRP A 33 -28.07 3.57 -19.99
C TRP A 33 -28.27 2.63 -21.19
N LYS A 34 -29.46 2.63 -21.80
CA LYS A 34 -29.75 1.85 -23.02
C LYS A 34 -28.80 2.24 -24.16
N ASN A 35 -28.58 3.54 -24.37
CA ASN A 35 -27.65 4.04 -25.37
C ASN A 35 -26.20 3.63 -25.10
N LEU A 36 -25.77 3.64 -23.83
CA LEU A 36 -24.44 3.18 -23.45
C LEU A 36 -24.25 1.69 -23.74
N LEU A 37 -25.24 0.85 -23.38
CA LEU A 37 -25.21 -0.60 -23.61
C LEU A 37 -25.25 -0.98 -25.08
N ALA A 38 -25.74 -0.10 -25.96
CA ALA A 38 -25.75 -0.32 -27.42
C ALA A 38 -24.40 -0.07 -28.09
N ARG A 39 -23.41 0.49 -27.37
CA ARG A 39 -22.07 0.77 -27.89
C ARG A 39 -21.12 -0.37 -27.57
N THR A 40 -20.02 -0.46 -28.33
CA THR A 40 -18.92 -1.38 -28.05
C THR A 40 -17.77 -0.67 -27.36
N PHE A 41 -17.16 -1.33 -26.37
CA PHE A 41 -15.94 -0.86 -25.71
C PHE A 41 -14.95 -2.01 -25.57
N THR A 42 -13.66 -1.69 -25.57
CA THR A 42 -12.61 -2.69 -25.28
C THR A 42 -12.49 -2.93 -23.78
N VAL A 43 -12.55 -1.86 -22.99
CA VAL A 43 -12.45 -1.87 -21.53
C VAL A 43 -13.46 -0.89 -20.95
N VAL A 44 -14.12 -1.29 -19.86
CA VAL A 44 -14.94 -0.41 -19.02
C VAL A 44 -14.38 -0.46 -17.61
N VAL A 45 -14.15 0.70 -17.01
CA VAL A 45 -13.66 0.81 -15.62
C VAL A 45 -14.77 1.39 -14.76
N LEU A 46 -15.21 0.64 -13.75
CA LEU A 46 -16.11 1.13 -12.69
C LEU A 46 -15.26 1.54 -11.49
N ASP A 47 -15.04 2.85 -11.37
CA ASP A 47 -14.20 3.45 -10.34
C ASP A 47 -15.02 3.75 -9.08
N GLY A 48 -15.15 2.75 -8.21
CA GLY A 48 -15.93 2.84 -6.97
C GLY A 48 -17.11 1.88 -6.92
N VAL A 49 -16.84 0.61 -6.61
CA VAL A 49 -17.88 -0.42 -6.43
C VAL A 49 -18.84 -0.08 -5.28
N THR A 50 -18.31 0.45 -4.17
CA THR A 50 -19.12 0.81 -2.99
C THR A 50 -20.12 1.91 -3.31
N ASP A 51 -19.69 2.96 -4.00
CA ASP A 51 -20.58 4.07 -4.38
C ASP A 51 -21.61 3.63 -5.42
N ALA A 52 -21.19 2.80 -6.38
CA ALA A 52 -22.09 2.21 -7.38
C ALA A 52 -23.16 1.31 -6.76
N LEU A 53 -22.82 0.54 -5.71
CA LEU A 53 -23.81 -0.23 -4.93
C LEU A 53 -24.79 0.70 -4.21
N GLY A 54 -24.30 1.79 -3.62
CA GLY A 54 -25.15 2.80 -2.98
C GLY A 54 -26.16 3.44 -3.93
N GLN A 55 -25.72 3.82 -5.14
CA GLN A 55 -26.61 4.33 -6.19
C GLN A 55 -27.66 3.30 -6.63
N PHE A 56 -27.36 2.02 -6.49
CA PHE A 56 -28.26 0.91 -6.78
C PHE A 56 -29.26 0.60 -5.65
N GLY A 57 -29.14 1.26 -4.50
CA GLY A 57 -29.88 0.90 -3.28
C GLY A 57 -29.45 -0.45 -2.68
N ALA A 58 -28.27 -0.95 -3.05
CA ALA A 58 -27.75 -2.26 -2.63
C ALA A 58 -26.89 -2.14 -1.37
N GLY A 59 -27.06 -3.07 -0.43
CA GLY A 59 -26.21 -3.19 0.75
C GLY A 59 -24.78 -3.61 0.38
N THR A 60 -23.77 -2.93 0.95
CA THR A 60 -22.35 -3.21 0.68
C THR A 60 -21.80 -4.48 1.36
N LYS A 61 -22.60 -5.07 2.25
CA LYS A 61 -22.29 -6.32 2.98
C LYS A 61 -23.28 -7.45 2.68
N GLU A 62 -24.38 -7.13 1.99
CA GLU A 62 -25.45 -8.08 1.69
C GLU A 62 -25.11 -8.84 0.41
N ASN A 63 -24.86 -10.14 0.54
CA ASN A 63 -24.35 -10.96 -0.57
C ASN A 63 -25.32 -11.02 -1.75
N ASP A 64 -26.63 -11.07 -1.46
CA ASP A 64 -27.67 -11.15 -2.49
C ASP A 64 -27.81 -9.85 -3.26
N ASP A 65 -27.70 -8.70 -2.58
CA ASP A 65 -27.68 -7.38 -3.21
C ASP A 65 -26.46 -7.22 -4.11
N ILE A 66 -25.28 -7.60 -3.62
CA ILE A 66 -24.03 -7.57 -4.39
C ILE A 66 -24.15 -8.47 -5.63
N ALA A 67 -24.69 -9.68 -5.49
CA ALA A 67 -24.88 -10.59 -6.60
C ALA A 67 -25.90 -10.05 -7.62
N THR A 68 -26.97 -9.42 -7.17
CA THR A 68 -28.00 -8.80 -8.01
C THR A 68 -27.42 -7.62 -8.79
N TRP A 69 -26.77 -6.69 -8.09
CA TRP A 69 -26.07 -5.55 -8.70
C TRP A 69 -25.01 -6.01 -9.71
N HIS A 70 -24.18 -7.01 -9.36
CA HIS A 70 -23.14 -7.51 -10.25
C HIS A 70 -23.71 -8.06 -11.56
N ARG A 71 -24.85 -8.75 -11.52
CA ARG A 71 -25.55 -9.24 -12.72
C ARG A 71 -26.14 -8.09 -13.53
N ALA A 72 -26.75 -7.13 -12.86
CA ALA A 72 -27.46 -6.03 -13.50
C ALA A 72 -26.51 -5.02 -14.15
N VAL A 73 -25.37 -4.71 -13.53
CA VAL A 73 -24.48 -3.64 -13.99
C VAL A 73 -23.20 -4.19 -14.64
N PRO A 74 -22.17 -4.69 -13.91
CA PRO A 74 -20.94 -5.19 -14.51
C PRO A 74 -21.14 -6.25 -15.60
N ARG A 75 -21.97 -7.27 -15.32
CA ARG A 75 -22.15 -8.38 -16.26
C ARG A 75 -22.92 -7.97 -17.50
N LEU A 76 -23.89 -7.06 -17.36
CA LEU A 76 -24.63 -6.51 -18.48
C LEU A 76 -23.73 -5.63 -19.36
N LEU A 77 -22.87 -4.81 -18.76
CA LEU A 77 -21.83 -4.05 -19.47
C LEU A 77 -20.92 -4.98 -20.27
N ALA A 78 -20.37 -6.02 -19.64
CA ALA A 78 -19.50 -6.99 -20.31
C ALA A 78 -20.21 -7.65 -21.50
N THR A 79 -21.45 -8.12 -21.29
CA THR A 79 -22.18 -8.89 -22.31
C THR A 79 -22.67 -8.03 -23.47
N ARG A 80 -23.20 -6.83 -23.19
CA ARG A 80 -23.79 -5.95 -24.21
C ARG A 80 -22.74 -5.15 -24.97
N THR A 81 -21.71 -4.67 -24.27
CA THR A 81 -20.67 -3.83 -24.89
C THR A 81 -19.44 -4.60 -25.38
N ARG A 82 -19.33 -5.89 -25.01
CA ARG A 82 -18.19 -6.77 -25.28
C ARG A 82 -16.88 -6.35 -24.60
N ALA A 83 -16.96 -5.46 -23.62
CA ALA A 83 -15.81 -4.96 -22.89
C ALA A 83 -15.32 -5.94 -21.82
N ALA A 84 -14.01 -5.90 -21.57
CA ALA A 84 -13.48 -6.32 -20.29
C ALA A 84 -13.89 -5.28 -19.23
N VAL A 85 -14.59 -5.70 -18.18
CA VAL A 85 -15.06 -4.80 -17.12
C VAL A 85 -14.14 -4.91 -15.90
N VAL A 86 -13.51 -3.80 -15.54
CA VAL A 86 -12.62 -3.66 -14.38
C VAL A 86 -13.38 -2.96 -13.26
N LEU A 87 -13.40 -3.59 -12.09
CA LEU A 87 -14.06 -3.07 -10.90
C LEU A 87 -13.01 -2.59 -9.90
N ILE A 88 -13.03 -1.30 -9.55
CA ILE A 88 -12.16 -0.74 -8.51
C ILE A 88 -12.95 -0.71 -7.21
N ASP A 89 -12.50 -1.48 -6.23
CA ASP A 89 -13.12 -1.57 -4.90
C ASP A 89 -12.14 -1.11 -3.83
N HIS A 90 -12.66 -0.40 -2.84
CA HIS A 90 -11.87 0.00 -1.70
C HIS A 90 -11.84 -1.12 -0.66
N VAL A 91 -10.64 -1.45 -0.18
CA VAL A 91 -10.46 -2.28 1.01
C VAL A 91 -10.55 -1.40 2.26
N VAL A 92 -11.34 -1.84 3.25
CA VAL A 92 -11.42 -1.20 4.56
C VAL A 92 -10.08 -1.35 5.31
N LYS A 93 -9.62 -0.25 5.92
CA LYS A 93 -8.25 -0.04 6.44
C LYS A 93 -7.81 -0.90 7.64
N ASN A 94 -8.58 -1.87 8.12
CA ASN A 94 -8.22 -2.64 9.32
C ASN A 94 -7.41 -3.90 8.95
N GLY A 95 -6.09 -3.83 9.14
CA GLY A 95 -5.13 -4.88 8.81
C GLY A 95 -5.28 -6.19 9.61
N ASP A 96 -5.86 -6.16 10.81
CA ASP A 96 -5.96 -7.33 11.70
C ASP A 96 -7.14 -8.26 11.41
N THR A 97 -8.14 -7.79 10.67
CA THR A 97 -9.32 -8.60 10.30
C THR A 97 -9.30 -9.01 8.83
N ARG A 98 -8.09 -9.11 8.25
CA ARG A 98 -7.81 -9.65 6.89
C ARG A 98 -8.07 -11.16 6.74
N GLY A 99 -8.84 -11.78 7.62
CA GLY A 99 -9.52 -13.00 7.21
C GLY A 99 -10.25 -12.66 5.92
N ARG A 100 -10.04 -13.44 4.84
CA ARG A 100 -10.65 -13.31 3.51
C ARG A 100 -12.18 -13.12 3.51
N PHE A 101 -12.82 -13.08 4.68
CA PHE A 101 -14.21 -13.34 5.04
C PHE A 101 -14.95 -12.12 5.61
N ALA A 102 -14.62 -10.89 5.23
CA ALA A 102 -15.66 -9.86 5.30
C ALA A 102 -16.79 -10.32 4.38
N LEU A 103 -18.00 -10.51 4.91
CA LEU A 103 -19.12 -11.20 4.24
C LEU A 103 -19.32 -10.69 2.80
N GLY A 104 -19.36 -9.37 2.61
CA GLY A 104 -19.48 -8.74 1.28
C GLY A 104 -18.26 -8.93 0.35
N GLY A 105 -17.05 -9.06 0.89
CA GLY A 105 -15.84 -9.33 0.10
C GLY A 105 -15.86 -10.71 -0.55
N GLN A 106 -16.46 -11.70 0.11
CA GLN A 106 -16.61 -13.05 -0.46
C GLN A 106 -17.58 -13.06 -1.65
N ALA A 107 -18.74 -12.37 -1.55
CA ALA A 107 -19.68 -12.29 -2.66
C ALA A 107 -19.10 -11.54 -3.87
N LYS A 108 -18.44 -10.40 -3.64
CA LYS A 108 -17.72 -9.67 -4.71
C LYS A 108 -16.69 -10.57 -5.38
N MET A 109 -15.87 -11.26 -4.58
CA MET A 109 -14.86 -12.18 -5.07
C MET A 109 -15.44 -13.39 -5.82
N ALA A 110 -16.58 -13.93 -5.37
CA ALA A 110 -17.25 -15.06 -6.01
C ALA A 110 -17.80 -14.68 -7.39
N ALA A 111 -18.36 -13.47 -7.53
CA ALA A 111 -19.00 -12.98 -8.75
C ALA A 111 -18.03 -12.75 -9.92
N ILE A 112 -16.74 -12.47 -9.63
CA ILE A 112 -15.71 -12.27 -10.65
C ILE A 112 -15.50 -13.54 -11.49
N ASP A 113 -15.62 -13.40 -12.82
CA ASP A 113 -15.40 -14.46 -13.79
C ASP A 113 -14.01 -14.46 -14.43
N GLY A 114 -13.25 -13.36 -14.30
CA GLY A 114 -11.87 -13.23 -14.72
C GLY A 114 -10.86 -13.34 -13.56
N ALA A 115 -10.09 -12.27 -13.38
CA ALA A 115 -9.02 -12.18 -12.40
C ALA A 115 -9.30 -11.09 -11.35
N SER A 116 -8.75 -11.25 -10.15
CA SER A 116 -8.78 -10.22 -9.11
C SER A 116 -7.39 -9.96 -8.57
N TYR A 117 -7.09 -8.69 -8.32
CA TYR A 117 -5.80 -8.24 -7.85
C TYR A 117 -5.96 -7.48 -6.53
N VAL A 118 -5.00 -7.69 -5.64
CA VAL A 118 -4.76 -6.83 -4.49
C VAL A 118 -3.68 -5.84 -4.88
N VAL A 119 -3.94 -4.57 -4.60
CA VAL A 119 -3.01 -3.48 -4.84
C VAL A 119 -2.31 -3.16 -3.51
N GLU A 120 -1.01 -3.37 -3.43
CA GLU A 120 -0.20 -3.06 -2.26
C GLU A 120 0.72 -1.89 -2.57
N VAL A 121 0.57 -0.77 -1.88
CA VAL A 121 1.52 0.35 -1.99
C VAL A 121 2.74 -0.01 -1.14
N THR A 122 3.88 -0.26 -1.78
CA THR A 122 5.14 -0.59 -1.10
C THR A 122 5.95 0.68 -0.83
N GLU A 123 5.92 1.63 -1.76
CA GLU A 123 6.48 2.98 -1.57
C GLU A 123 5.41 4.03 -1.88
N PRO A 124 5.32 5.11 -1.08
CA PRO A 124 4.29 6.14 -1.26
C PRO A 124 4.27 6.75 -2.65
N ILE A 125 3.08 6.87 -3.22
CA ILE A 125 2.83 7.56 -4.48
C ILE A 125 2.33 8.99 -4.22
N GLY A 126 2.76 9.95 -5.03
CA GLY A 126 2.34 11.33 -4.89
C GLY A 126 2.99 12.23 -5.93
N LYS A 127 2.52 13.48 -6.01
CA LYS A 127 3.11 14.49 -6.89
C LYS A 127 4.55 14.77 -6.44
N GLY A 128 5.49 14.68 -7.36
CA GLY A 128 6.92 14.87 -7.06
C GLY A 128 7.55 13.69 -6.32
N LEU A 129 6.88 12.55 -6.23
CA LEU A 129 7.41 11.32 -5.66
C LEU A 129 7.62 10.27 -6.75
N ARG A 130 8.58 9.39 -6.50
CA ARG A 130 8.69 8.10 -7.16
C ARG A 130 8.26 7.06 -6.15
N GLY A 131 7.15 6.39 -6.46
CA GLY A 131 6.56 5.38 -5.59
C GLY A 131 6.30 4.08 -6.35
N THR A 132 6.00 3.04 -5.59
CA THR A 132 5.96 1.68 -6.09
C THR A 132 4.73 0.98 -5.54
N VAL A 133 4.01 0.31 -6.44
CA VAL A 133 2.79 -0.43 -6.15
C VAL A 133 2.96 -1.85 -6.66
N THR A 134 2.71 -2.83 -5.81
CA THR A 134 2.76 -4.25 -6.16
C THR A 134 1.34 -4.76 -6.41
N LEU A 135 1.11 -5.31 -7.61
CA LEU A 135 -0.13 -6.03 -7.91
C LEU A 135 0.04 -7.50 -7.57
N ARG A 136 -0.87 -8.03 -6.74
CA ARG A 136 -0.87 -9.43 -6.34
C ARG A 136 -2.14 -10.12 -6.79
N ILE A 137 -2.04 -11.20 -7.56
CA ILE A 137 -3.19 -11.99 -8.01
C ILE A 137 -3.81 -12.74 -6.82
N ALA A 138 -5.11 -12.54 -6.59
CA ALA A 138 -5.87 -13.21 -5.52
C ALA A 138 -6.84 -14.27 -6.09
N LYS A 139 -7.46 -14.02 -7.23
CA LYS A 139 -8.28 -14.98 -7.97
C LYS A 139 -7.88 -14.96 -9.45
N ASP A 140 -7.79 -16.14 -10.03
CA ASP A 140 -7.50 -16.33 -11.45
C ASP A 140 -8.40 -17.48 -11.91
N ARG A 141 -9.60 -17.12 -12.42
CA ARG A 141 -10.59 -18.14 -12.78
C ARG A 141 -10.22 -18.87 -14.08
N PRO A 142 -9.72 -18.20 -15.14
CA PRO A 142 -9.22 -18.89 -16.33
C PRO A 142 -7.94 -19.69 -16.08
N GLY A 143 -7.13 -19.29 -15.09
CA GLY A 143 -5.92 -20.02 -14.69
C GLY A 143 -4.67 -19.66 -15.51
N SER A 144 -4.75 -18.67 -16.38
CA SER A 144 -3.67 -18.30 -17.31
C SER A 144 -2.70 -17.28 -16.74
N ILE A 145 -2.93 -16.72 -15.55
CA ILE A 145 -2.15 -15.60 -14.99
C ILE A 145 -1.15 -16.12 -13.95
N ARG A 146 -1.61 -17.00 -13.06
CA ARG A 146 -0.79 -17.59 -11.99
C ARG A 146 0.51 -18.25 -12.46
N PRO A 147 0.58 -18.92 -13.64
CA PRO A 147 1.83 -19.47 -14.16
C PRO A 147 2.93 -18.43 -14.43
N HIS A 148 2.56 -17.17 -14.62
CA HIS A 148 3.49 -16.05 -14.89
C HIS A 148 3.75 -15.19 -13.65
N CYS A 149 3.20 -15.58 -12.49
CA CYS A 149 3.33 -14.85 -11.25
C CYS A 149 4.49 -15.38 -10.41
N GLY A 150 4.98 -14.55 -9.48
CA GLY A 150 6.02 -14.91 -8.53
C GLY A 150 5.54 -15.88 -7.43
N THR A 151 6.32 -15.92 -6.35
CA THR A 151 6.11 -16.88 -5.26
C THR A 151 4.75 -16.72 -4.57
N TRP A 152 4.12 -17.85 -4.29
CA TRP A 152 2.89 -17.93 -3.50
C TRP A 152 3.11 -17.47 -2.05
N ARG A 153 2.24 -16.57 -1.59
CA ARG A 153 2.18 -16.12 -0.20
C ARG A 153 1.01 -16.80 0.50
N PRO A 154 1.25 -17.80 1.38
CA PRO A 154 0.17 -18.55 2.01
C PRO A 154 -0.75 -17.72 2.92
N THR A 155 -0.22 -16.66 3.52
CA THR A 155 -0.93 -15.84 4.53
C THR A 155 -2.16 -15.15 3.98
N ASP A 156 -2.09 -14.64 2.74
CA ASP A 156 -3.20 -13.96 2.06
C ASP A 156 -3.64 -14.69 0.79
N ARG A 157 -2.97 -15.81 0.45
CA ARG A 157 -3.27 -16.65 -0.70
C ARG A 157 -3.17 -15.87 -2.02
N THR A 158 -2.08 -15.13 -2.18
CA THR A 158 -1.78 -14.34 -3.39
C THR A 158 -0.40 -14.65 -3.99
N GLN A 159 -0.19 -14.29 -5.26
CA GLN A 159 1.14 -14.25 -5.90
C GLN A 159 1.42 -12.85 -6.43
N GLU A 160 2.67 -12.40 -6.41
CA GLU A 160 3.05 -11.16 -7.08
C GLU A 160 2.87 -11.33 -8.60
N ALA A 161 2.12 -10.44 -9.24
CA ALA A 161 1.89 -10.46 -10.68
C ALA A 161 2.79 -9.45 -11.39
N THR A 162 2.97 -8.27 -10.82
CA THR A 162 3.85 -7.22 -11.34
C THR A 162 4.10 -6.17 -10.28
N ARG A 163 5.24 -5.50 -10.39
CA ARG A 163 5.55 -4.28 -9.64
C ARG A 163 5.47 -3.09 -10.57
N ILE A 164 4.77 -2.06 -10.12
CA ILE A 164 4.52 -0.86 -10.89
C ILE A 164 5.25 0.29 -10.19
N THR A 165 6.20 0.89 -10.88
CA THR A 165 6.80 2.15 -10.47
C THR A 165 6.04 3.30 -11.12
N ILE A 166 5.64 4.26 -10.30
CA ILE A 166 5.00 5.51 -10.70
C ILE A 166 5.96 6.65 -10.33
N ASP A 167 6.54 7.27 -11.34
CA ASP A 167 7.51 8.35 -11.18
C ASP A 167 6.92 9.68 -11.64
N SER A 168 6.65 10.55 -10.66
CA SER A 168 6.18 11.92 -10.86
C SER A 168 7.26 12.96 -10.56
N THR A 169 8.53 12.57 -10.47
CA THR A 169 9.67 13.47 -10.18
C THR A 169 10.19 14.22 -11.39
N THR A 170 9.58 14.00 -12.56
CA THR A 170 10.14 14.40 -13.84
C THR A 170 9.86 15.88 -14.13
N ASP A 171 10.88 16.60 -14.60
CA ASP A 171 10.82 18.06 -14.80
C ASP A 171 9.87 18.48 -15.95
N ASP A 172 9.54 17.55 -16.84
CA ASP A 172 8.60 17.75 -17.96
C ASP A 172 7.12 17.70 -17.53
N GLY A 173 6.84 17.45 -16.25
CA GLY A 173 5.49 17.37 -15.70
C GLY A 173 4.72 16.11 -16.12
N LEU A 174 5.40 15.15 -16.76
CA LEU A 174 4.84 13.84 -17.07
C LEU A 174 4.93 12.91 -15.86
N ILE A 175 4.15 11.83 -15.91
CA ILE A 175 4.20 10.74 -14.94
C ILE A 175 4.60 9.51 -15.73
N ARG A 176 5.75 8.94 -15.38
CA ARG A 176 6.26 7.72 -15.98
C ARG A 176 5.73 6.51 -15.22
N PHE A 177 5.29 5.52 -15.97
CA PHE A 177 4.75 4.27 -15.45
C PHE A 177 5.58 3.12 -16.02
N THR A 178 6.17 2.32 -15.13
CA THR A 178 6.96 1.15 -15.51
C THR A 178 6.38 -0.07 -14.81
N ALA A 179 6.07 -1.12 -15.57
CA ALA A 179 5.67 -2.41 -15.02
C ALA A 179 6.82 -3.41 -15.14
N GLU A 180 7.25 -3.93 -14.00
CA GLU A 180 8.33 -4.89 -13.87
C GLU A 180 7.75 -6.30 -13.64
N PRO A 181 8.45 -7.35 -14.11
CA PRO A 181 8.07 -8.72 -13.80
C PRO A 181 8.07 -8.96 -12.28
N PRO A 182 7.31 -9.96 -11.80
CA PRO A 182 7.32 -10.28 -10.38
C PRO A 182 8.70 -10.78 -9.95
N ALA A 183 9.13 -10.46 -8.73
CA ALA A 183 10.40 -10.94 -8.21
C ALA A 183 10.46 -12.48 -8.21
N THR A 184 11.45 -13.05 -8.90
CA THR A 184 11.59 -14.49 -9.08
C THR A 184 12.19 -15.21 -7.86
N ASN A 185 12.80 -14.49 -6.91
CA ASN A 185 13.42 -15.08 -5.72
C ASN A 185 13.14 -14.30 -4.43
N VAL A 186 12.97 -15.04 -3.32
CA VAL A 186 13.04 -14.50 -1.94
C VAL A 186 14.49 -14.10 -1.67
N GLY A 187 14.85 -12.90 -2.09
CA GLY A 187 16.23 -12.39 -2.04
C GLY A 187 16.38 -11.06 -2.78
N ASP A 188 15.52 -10.80 -3.77
CA ASP A 188 15.43 -9.50 -4.42
C ASP A 188 14.44 -8.62 -3.66
N SER A 189 14.88 -8.11 -2.51
CA SER A 189 14.27 -6.89 -1.98
C SER A 189 14.50 -5.77 -3.02
N PRO A 190 13.49 -4.94 -3.35
CA PRO A 190 13.62 -3.89 -4.36
C PRO A 190 14.44 -2.68 -3.88
N ASP A 191 14.80 -2.66 -2.60
CA ASP A 191 15.48 -1.55 -1.95
C ASP A 191 17.00 -1.77 -2.00
N GLY A 192 17.69 -0.94 -2.80
CA GLY A 192 19.15 -0.77 -2.74
C GLY A 192 19.93 -1.41 -3.89
N ASP A 193 20.33 -0.57 -4.86
CA ASP A 193 21.60 -0.64 -5.62
C ASP A 193 22.11 -1.99 -6.19
N GLY A 194 21.24 -2.98 -6.39
CA GLY A 194 21.63 -4.30 -6.89
C GLY A 194 22.50 -5.09 -5.92
N ARG A 195 22.54 -4.67 -4.64
CA ARG A 195 23.27 -5.38 -3.60
C ARG A 195 22.40 -6.53 -3.08
N PRO A 196 22.97 -7.73 -2.88
CA PRO A 196 22.23 -8.85 -2.32
C PRO A 196 21.67 -8.47 -0.95
N TRP A 197 20.38 -8.70 -0.72
CA TRP A 197 19.70 -8.37 0.53
C TRP A 197 20.46 -8.91 1.75
N LYS A 198 20.83 -8.01 2.68
CA LYS A 198 21.54 -8.34 3.92
C LYS A 198 20.63 -8.12 5.15
N PRO A 199 20.42 -9.13 6.01
CA PRO A 199 19.66 -9.00 7.25
C PRO A 199 20.47 -8.32 8.37
N THR A 200 20.89 -7.07 8.15
CA THR A 200 21.78 -6.29 9.02
C THR A 200 21.20 -6.11 10.45
N GLY A 201 19.87 -6.01 10.55
CA GLY A 201 19.03 -6.15 11.75
C GLY A 201 19.39 -7.33 12.64
N ILE A 202 19.42 -8.51 12.02
CA ILE A 202 19.65 -9.79 12.67
C ILE A 202 21.14 -9.94 12.96
N MET A 203 22.00 -9.54 12.02
CA MET A 203 23.46 -9.58 12.15
C MET A 203 23.96 -8.82 13.38
N GLU A 204 23.47 -7.60 13.63
CA GLU A 204 23.89 -6.82 14.81
C GLU A 204 23.46 -7.49 16.13
N LYS A 205 22.24 -8.02 16.20
CA LYS A 205 21.79 -8.76 17.40
C LYS A 205 22.63 -10.00 17.65
N LEU A 206 22.94 -10.76 16.61
CA LEU A 206 23.80 -11.94 16.71
C LEU A 206 25.22 -11.56 17.14
N SER A 207 25.79 -10.46 16.63
CA SER A 207 27.09 -9.92 17.08
C SER A 207 27.06 -9.60 18.57
N ARG A 208 26.03 -8.90 19.07
CA ARG A 208 25.89 -8.57 20.50
C ARG A 208 25.80 -9.82 21.38
N LEU A 209 25.07 -10.84 20.94
CA LEU A 209 24.96 -12.12 21.67
C LEU A 209 26.28 -12.89 21.70
N LEU A 210 27.06 -12.85 20.61
CA LEU A 210 28.38 -13.45 20.53
C LEU A 210 29.43 -12.69 21.35
N GLU A 211 29.32 -11.36 21.45
CA GLU A 211 30.17 -10.52 22.32
C GLU A 211 29.90 -10.81 23.80
N ALA A 212 28.64 -11.00 24.18
CA ALA A 212 28.27 -11.36 25.55
C ALA A 212 28.70 -12.78 25.92
N SER A 213 28.95 -13.63 24.93
CA SER A 213 29.36 -15.04 25.12
C SER A 213 30.88 -15.15 25.25
N ARG A 214 31.35 -15.59 26.42
CA ARG A 214 32.81 -15.77 26.68
C ARG A 214 33.40 -17.01 26.01
N GLU A 215 32.57 -17.98 25.65
CA GLU A 215 32.97 -19.24 25.02
C GLU A 215 32.38 -19.38 23.62
N PRO A 216 33.02 -20.15 22.72
CA PRO A 216 32.44 -20.47 21.41
C PRO A 216 31.06 -21.13 21.56
N VAL A 217 30.06 -20.62 20.87
CA VAL A 217 28.68 -21.11 20.94
C VAL A 217 28.32 -21.87 19.67
N SER A 218 27.56 -22.97 19.80
CA SER A 218 27.09 -23.68 18.61
C SER A 218 26.01 -22.88 17.88
N GLN A 219 25.90 -23.08 16.56
CA GLN A 219 24.86 -22.47 15.73
C GLN A 219 23.44 -22.64 16.32
N ASN A 220 23.12 -23.84 16.83
CA ASN A 220 21.82 -24.10 17.45
C ASN A 220 21.63 -23.32 18.76
N LYS A 221 22.67 -23.23 19.60
CA LYS A 221 22.63 -22.47 20.85
C LYS A 221 22.46 -20.97 20.58
N LEU A 222 23.14 -20.44 19.57
CA LEU A 222 23.02 -19.05 19.15
C LEU A 222 21.60 -18.73 18.62
N LEU A 223 20.99 -19.64 17.87
CA LEU A 223 19.60 -19.50 17.43
C LEU A 223 18.62 -19.45 18.61
N THR A 224 18.81 -20.31 19.62
CA THR A 224 18.01 -20.30 20.85
C THR A 224 18.20 -19.01 21.64
N MET A 225 19.44 -18.52 21.77
CA MET A 225 19.75 -17.24 22.42
C MET A 225 19.07 -16.07 21.71
N TYR A 226 19.11 -16.05 20.37
CA TYR A 226 18.45 -15.02 19.57
C TYR A 226 16.93 -14.99 19.78
N GLN A 227 16.29 -16.15 19.85
CA GLN A 227 14.85 -16.24 20.13
C GLN A 227 14.51 -15.79 21.55
N ALA A 228 15.34 -16.16 22.54
CA ALA A 228 15.18 -15.75 23.93
C ALA A 228 15.34 -14.23 24.13
N ASP A 229 16.20 -13.58 23.35
CA ASP A 229 16.39 -12.12 23.30
C ASP A 229 15.29 -11.38 22.51
N GLY A 230 14.16 -12.06 22.22
CA GLY A 230 13.03 -11.49 21.50
C GLY A 230 13.22 -11.37 19.98
N GLY A 231 14.20 -12.09 19.41
CA GLY A 231 14.40 -12.20 17.97
C GLY A 231 13.22 -12.90 17.28
N ARG A 232 12.58 -12.21 16.32
CA ARG A 232 11.42 -12.72 15.56
C ARG A 232 11.75 -13.14 14.12
N GLY A 233 13.04 -13.29 13.80
CA GLY A 233 13.50 -13.71 12.47
C GLY A 233 13.12 -15.15 12.13
N ARG A 234 12.82 -15.40 10.83
CA ARG A 234 12.70 -16.78 10.31
C ARG A 234 14.04 -17.49 10.48
N LYS A 235 13.99 -18.80 10.78
CA LYS A 235 15.20 -19.63 10.97
C LYS A 235 16.18 -19.47 9.81
N GLN A 236 15.72 -19.52 8.56
CA GLN A 236 16.58 -19.39 7.39
C GLN A 236 17.33 -18.04 7.37
N ASN A 237 16.62 -16.93 7.52
CA ASN A 237 17.23 -15.59 7.55
C ASN A 237 18.26 -15.44 8.68
N THR A 238 18.06 -16.08 9.83
CA THR A 238 19.04 -16.10 10.92
C THR A 238 20.29 -16.90 10.56
N LEU A 239 20.14 -18.00 9.81
CA LEU A 239 21.29 -18.77 9.30
C LEU A 239 22.06 -18.00 8.24
N ASP A 240 21.36 -17.32 7.34
CA ASP A 240 21.97 -16.48 6.31
C ASP A 240 22.75 -15.32 6.96
N ALA A 241 22.19 -14.70 8.01
CA ALA A 241 22.88 -13.68 8.80
C ALA A 241 24.17 -14.21 9.47
N ILE A 242 24.17 -15.45 9.98
CA ILE A 242 25.37 -16.08 10.57
C ILE A 242 26.45 -16.26 9.49
N ASN A 243 26.06 -16.75 8.31
CA ASN A 243 27.01 -16.95 7.21
C ASN A 243 27.62 -15.62 6.75
N LEU A 244 26.81 -14.58 6.58
CA LEU A 244 27.31 -13.25 6.22
C LEU A 244 28.26 -12.65 7.26
N LEU A 245 28.03 -12.91 8.55
CA LEU A 245 28.95 -12.49 9.62
C LEU A 245 30.29 -13.25 9.57
N VAL A 246 30.27 -14.51 9.16
CA VAL A 246 31.51 -15.29 8.97
C VAL A 246 32.25 -14.82 7.73
N ASP A 247 31.54 -14.68 6.60
CA ASP A 247 32.12 -14.24 5.33
C ASP A 247 32.71 -12.82 5.45
N GLY A 248 32.06 -11.95 6.24
CA GLY A 248 32.56 -10.61 6.59
C GLY A 248 33.66 -10.59 7.65
N GLY A 249 34.10 -11.74 8.18
CA GLY A 249 35.18 -11.84 9.16
C GLY A 249 34.82 -11.34 10.58
N HIS A 250 33.54 -11.05 10.83
CA HIS A 250 33.04 -10.66 12.15
C HIS A 250 32.90 -11.84 13.10
N VAL A 251 32.69 -13.04 12.56
CA VAL A 251 32.58 -14.29 13.31
C VAL A 251 33.60 -15.29 12.79
N THR A 252 34.25 -16.00 13.70
CA THR A 252 35.15 -17.11 13.37
C THR A 252 34.49 -18.44 13.70
N GLU A 253 34.85 -19.44 12.90
CA GLU A 253 34.34 -20.80 13.05
C GLU A 253 35.41 -21.76 13.54
N SER A 254 35.02 -22.66 14.43
CA SER A 254 35.83 -23.81 14.78
C SER A 254 34.98 -25.07 14.87
N THR A 255 35.63 -26.22 14.75
CA THR A 255 34.96 -27.52 14.85
C THR A 255 34.80 -27.91 16.32
N GLY A 256 33.56 -28.13 16.74
CA GLY A 256 33.22 -28.60 18.09
C GLY A 256 32.92 -30.11 18.15
N PRO A 257 32.50 -30.58 19.34
CA PRO A 257 32.02 -31.94 19.52
C PRO A 257 30.94 -32.31 18.48
N ASN A 258 30.96 -33.53 17.97
CA ASN A 258 30.04 -34.02 16.93
C ASN A 258 30.09 -33.24 15.59
N ARG A 259 31.25 -32.70 15.22
CA ARG A 259 31.42 -31.86 14.01
C ARG A 259 30.49 -30.64 14.00
N SER A 260 30.11 -30.14 15.18
CA SER A 260 29.27 -28.96 15.29
C SER A 260 30.05 -27.69 14.94
N ARG A 261 29.37 -26.74 14.29
CA ARG A 261 29.92 -25.42 13.95
C ARG A 261 29.88 -24.55 15.21
N LEU A 262 31.04 -24.27 15.79
CA LEU A 262 31.21 -23.34 16.91
C LEU A 262 31.55 -21.96 16.38
N LEU A 263 30.84 -20.95 16.87
CA LEU A 263 30.90 -19.57 16.43
C LEU A 263 31.47 -18.72 17.56
N ARG A 264 32.43 -17.86 17.24
CA ARG A 264 33.01 -16.89 18.18
C ARG A 264 33.11 -15.51 17.54
N SER A 265 32.80 -14.46 18.31
CA SER A 265 33.03 -13.08 17.89
C SER A 265 34.52 -12.86 17.59
N SER A 266 34.81 -12.38 16.38
CA SER A 266 36.15 -11.99 15.91
C SER A 266 36.28 -10.47 15.90
N SER A 267 35.31 -9.78 15.29
CA SER A 267 35.20 -8.33 15.31
C SER A 267 33.74 -7.90 15.46
N VAL A 268 33.54 -6.71 16.01
CA VAL A 268 32.22 -6.18 16.35
C VAL A 268 31.50 -5.74 15.07
N TYR A 269 30.33 -6.32 14.79
CA TYR A 269 29.45 -5.83 13.73
C TYR A 269 28.38 -4.89 14.31
N ARG A 270 28.21 -3.73 13.68
CA ARG A 270 27.15 -2.75 13.95
C ARG A 270 26.64 -2.21 12.62
N GLN A 271 25.32 -2.02 12.51
CA GLN A 271 24.70 -1.48 11.29
C GLN A 271 25.26 -0.09 10.94
N ARG A 272 25.49 0.74 11.96
CA ARG A 272 25.99 2.11 11.75
C ARG A 272 27.34 2.20 11.03
N THR A 273 28.14 1.14 11.07
CA THR A 273 29.48 1.09 10.47
C THR A 273 29.52 0.31 9.17
N ASP A 274 28.41 -0.30 8.76
CA ASP A 274 28.30 -1.08 7.53
C ASP A 274 27.75 -0.19 6.41
N PRO A 275 28.55 0.19 5.38
CA PRO A 275 28.11 1.03 4.27
C PRO A 275 26.97 0.42 3.44
N GLU A 276 26.62 -0.84 3.68
CA GLU A 276 25.54 -1.56 3.02
C GLU A 276 24.33 -1.78 3.93
N ALA A 277 24.30 -1.20 5.13
CA ALA A 277 23.17 -1.25 6.03
C ALA A 277 22.32 0.02 5.97
N ASP A 278 21.00 -0.12 6.10
CA ASP A 278 20.03 0.99 6.17
C ASP A 278 20.34 1.98 7.30
N GLY A 279 21.07 1.54 8.33
CA GLY A 279 21.46 2.34 9.49
C GLY A 279 22.84 2.99 9.40
N TYR A 280 23.52 2.97 8.24
CA TYR A 280 24.88 3.49 8.09
C TYR A 280 24.99 4.99 8.40
N GLU A 281 25.94 5.35 9.27
CA GLU A 281 26.31 6.74 9.52
C GLU A 281 27.75 6.96 9.03
N PRO A 282 27.97 7.78 7.98
CA PRO A 282 29.31 8.04 7.49
C PRO A 282 30.15 8.74 8.57
N PRO A 283 31.43 8.35 8.75
CA PRO A 283 32.30 9.03 9.70
C PRO A 283 32.41 10.51 9.35
N LEU A 284 32.20 11.40 10.34
CA LEU A 284 32.48 12.83 10.19
C LEU A 284 33.99 13.00 9.92
N HIS A 285 34.36 13.20 8.66
CA HIS A 285 35.74 13.54 8.26
C HIS A 285 35.69 14.85 7.47
N GLY A 286 36.08 15.96 8.10
CA GLY A 286 36.04 17.27 7.44
C GLY A 286 36.43 18.51 8.26
N LEU A 287 36.78 18.42 9.55
CA LEU A 287 37.37 19.53 10.31
C LEU A 287 38.42 19.00 11.28
N ILE A 288 39.61 18.70 10.77
CA ILE A 288 40.93 18.91 11.37
C ILE A 288 41.91 18.49 10.27
N THR A 289 42.47 19.47 9.56
CA THR A 289 43.72 19.26 8.82
C THR A 289 44.86 19.17 9.83
N PRO A 290 45.80 18.22 9.68
CA PRO A 290 47.00 18.17 10.50
C PRO A 290 47.93 19.31 10.08
N SER A 291 48.16 20.28 10.97
CA SER A 291 49.26 21.23 10.83
C SER A 291 50.36 20.85 11.81
N GLU A 292 51.57 20.84 11.29
CA GLU A 292 52.84 20.40 11.88
C GLU A 292 53.18 21.03 13.25
N GLU A 293 53.96 20.31 14.06
CA GLU A 293 54.49 20.77 15.37
C GLU A 293 55.59 21.86 15.22
N PRO A 294 56.19 22.33 16.33
CA PRO A 294 55.91 23.60 16.99
C PRO A 294 57.00 24.65 16.71
N THR A 295 56.67 25.94 16.80
CA THR A 295 57.72 26.96 16.95
C THR A 295 57.30 28.05 17.93
N THR A 296 58.02 28.09 19.03
CA THR A 296 58.01 29.12 20.07
C THR A 296 58.46 30.46 19.49
N GLN A 297 57.78 31.57 19.79
CA GLN A 297 58.41 32.85 20.17
C GLN A 297 57.40 33.93 20.63
N VAL A 298 57.46 34.25 21.94
CA VAL A 298 57.58 35.57 22.60
C VAL A 298 56.57 36.72 22.28
N VAL A 299 55.92 37.20 23.35
CA VAL A 299 55.04 38.39 23.52
C VAL A 299 55.91 39.67 23.63
N PRO A 300 55.47 40.91 23.25
CA PRO A 300 54.73 41.78 24.20
C PRO A 300 53.79 42.90 23.62
N GLY A 301 52.71 43.21 24.36
CA GLY A 301 52.39 44.62 24.69
C GLY A 301 51.02 45.24 24.32
N GLY A 302 50.20 45.54 25.35
CA GLY A 302 49.26 46.69 25.49
C GLY A 302 48.03 46.76 24.56
N SER A 303 46.85 47.30 24.90
CA SER A 303 46.36 48.08 26.03
C SER A 303 44.81 48.02 26.05
N GLN A 304 44.21 48.40 27.18
CA GLN A 304 42.78 48.38 27.51
C GLN A 304 41.90 49.35 26.68
N VAL A 305 40.60 49.03 26.53
CA VAL A 305 39.44 49.94 26.74
C VAL A 305 38.17 49.12 27.12
N VAL A 306 37.36 49.62 28.06
CA VAL A 306 36.06 49.10 28.56
C VAL A 306 34.98 50.20 28.34
N PRO A 307 33.67 50.02 28.64
CA PRO A 307 32.58 49.37 27.90
C PRO A 307 31.45 50.34 27.43
N GLY A 308 30.52 49.82 26.62
CA GLY A 308 29.24 50.49 26.28
C GLY A 308 28.09 49.52 26.01
N THR A 309 27.03 49.68 26.80
CA THR A 309 25.76 48.96 26.98
C THR A 309 24.91 48.68 25.73
N THR A 310 24.28 47.51 25.66
CA THR A 310 22.80 47.32 25.52
C THR A 310 22.41 45.84 25.56
N SER A 311 21.56 45.48 26.52
CA SER A 311 20.96 44.16 26.69
C SER A 311 19.47 44.26 26.37
N ARG A 312 18.91 43.31 25.63
CA ARG A 312 17.46 43.14 25.47
C ARG A 312 17.09 41.67 25.67
N VAL A 313 16.45 41.41 26.79
CA VAL A 313 15.80 40.16 27.18
C VAL A 313 14.37 40.13 26.61
N VAL A 314 13.90 38.96 26.18
CA VAL A 314 12.49 38.67 25.87
C VAL A 314 12.03 37.56 26.80
N PRO A 315 10.95 37.74 27.59
CA PRO A 315 10.30 36.64 28.30
C PRO A 315 8.98 36.21 27.64
N THR A 316 8.68 34.94 27.88
CA THR A 316 7.50 34.14 27.53
C THR A 316 6.22 34.57 28.28
N GLY A 317 5.05 34.47 27.63
CA GLY A 317 3.74 34.55 28.28
C GLY A 317 2.63 33.97 27.39
N ALA A 318 1.87 33.01 27.93
CA ALA A 318 0.71 32.34 27.31
C ALA A 318 -0.56 33.24 27.31
N PRO A 319 -1.56 32.99 26.42
CA PRO A 319 -2.83 33.70 26.44
C PRO A 319 -3.98 32.94 27.14
N PRO A 320 -5.08 33.64 27.53
CA PRO A 320 -6.02 33.20 28.57
C PRO A 320 -7.35 32.60 28.05
N VAL A 321 -8.11 32.08 29.02
CA VAL A 321 -9.45 31.45 28.96
C VAL A 321 -10.58 32.46 29.19
N GLY A 322 -11.70 32.29 28.48
CA GLY A 322 -13.05 32.83 28.77
C GLY A 322 -13.93 32.80 27.51
N ALA A 323 -15.24 32.61 27.50
CA ALA A 323 -16.30 32.23 28.45
C ALA A 323 -17.56 31.86 27.55
N PRO A 324 -18.79 31.60 28.06
CA PRO A 324 -19.61 30.42 27.70
C PRO A 324 -20.68 30.59 26.60
N GLU A 325 -21.12 29.46 26.04
CA GLU A 325 -22.26 29.27 25.10
C GLU A 325 -23.64 29.53 25.73
N PRO A 326 -24.64 30.00 24.94
CA PRO A 326 -26.04 30.10 25.37
C PRO A 326 -26.82 28.78 25.22
N PRO A 327 -27.90 28.57 26.00
CA PRO A 327 -28.58 27.29 26.14
C PRO A 327 -29.59 26.96 25.02
N ASN A 328 -29.66 25.67 24.71
CA ASN A 328 -30.66 25.00 23.86
C ASN A 328 -32.10 25.27 24.33
N ALA A 329 -32.94 25.82 23.44
CA ALA A 329 -34.39 25.84 23.58
C ALA A 329 -35.00 24.69 22.76
N SER A 330 -35.38 23.60 23.43
CA SER A 330 -36.18 22.51 22.88
C SER A 330 -37.67 22.89 22.92
N GLY A 331 -38.22 23.33 21.79
CA GLY A 331 -39.66 23.47 21.58
C GLY A 331 -40.23 22.21 20.92
N THR A 332 -41.17 21.56 21.60
CA THR A 332 -41.96 20.42 21.11
C THR A 332 -43.00 20.90 20.08
N ALA A 333 -42.94 20.37 18.86
CA ALA A 333 -44.01 20.47 17.86
C ALA A 333 -44.58 19.06 17.56
N PRO A 334 -45.89 18.92 17.29
CA PRO A 334 -46.57 17.63 17.25
C PRO A 334 -46.26 16.82 15.99
N VAL A 335 -46.13 15.50 16.18
CA VAL A 335 -45.93 14.47 15.15
C VAL A 335 -47.16 14.37 14.25
N VAL A 336 -46.99 14.62 12.96
CA VAL A 336 -47.93 14.24 11.89
C VAL A 336 -47.52 12.85 11.41
N PRO A 337 -48.43 11.87 11.28
CA PRO A 337 -48.05 10.53 10.82
C PRO A 337 -47.62 10.57 9.34
N ASP A 338 -46.40 10.10 9.08
CA ASP A 338 -45.84 9.88 7.74
C ASP A 338 -46.78 9.00 6.92
N ARG A 339 -47.31 9.56 5.83
CA ARG A 339 -47.85 8.76 4.73
C ARG A 339 -46.66 8.25 3.93
N GLU A 340 -46.42 6.94 3.96
CA GLU A 340 -45.47 6.28 3.05
C GLU A 340 -45.75 6.75 1.61
N PRO A 341 -44.74 7.19 0.85
CA PRO A 341 -44.93 7.48 -0.57
C PRO A 341 -45.26 6.17 -1.31
N PRO A 342 -46.08 6.21 -2.38
CA PRO A 342 -46.46 5.01 -3.12
C PRO A 342 -45.20 4.32 -3.66
N ARG A 343 -44.98 3.06 -3.25
CA ARG A 343 -43.91 2.20 -3.79
C ARG A 343 -44.06 2.18 -5.31
N GLN A 344 -43.00 2.55 -6.03
CA GLN A 344 -42.98 2.52 -7.49
C GLN A 344 -43.40 1.12 -7.98
N ARG A 345 -44.46 1.07 -8.80
CA ARG A 345 -45.11 -0.17 -9.28
C ARG A 345 -44.39 -0.83 -10.46
N LEU A 346 -43.24 -0.33 -10.87
CA LEU A 346 -42.55 -0.78 -12.06
C LEU A 346 -41.22 -1.45 -11.68
N GLN A 347 -40.95 -2.61 -12.27
CA GLN A 347 -39.72 -3.37 -12.09
C GLN A 347 -39.13 -3.69 -13.46
N MET A 348 -37.81 -3.65 -13.58
CA MET A 348 -37.14 -3.98 -14.84
C MET A 348 -36.70 -5.44 -14.83
N ASP A 349 -36.97 -6.16 -15.92
CA ASP A 349 -36.36 -7.46 -16.16
C ASP A 349 -34.88 -7.25 -16.49
N TYR A 350 -34.01 -7.61 -15.55
CA TYR A 350 -32.56 -7.46 -15.68
C TYR A 350 -31.92 -8.32 -16.77
N ARG A 351 -32.63 -9.29 -17.36
CA ARG A 351 -32.15 -10.09 -18.50
C ARG A 351 -32.43 -9.40 -19.83
N THR A 352 -33.64 -8.87 -20.00
CA THR A 352 -34.09 -8.27 -21.26
C THR A 352 -33.83 -6.77 -21.31
N GLY A 353 -33.79 -6.11 -20.14
CA GLY A 353 -33.70 -4.66 -19.97
C GLY A 353 -35.06 -3.96 -20.13
N GLN A 354 -36.16 -4.71 -20.14
CA GLN A 354 -37.51 -4.16 -20.32
C GLN A 354 -38.18 -3.86 -18.98
N MET A 355 -38.91 -2.75 -18.93
CA MET A 355 -39.74 -2.38 -17.78
C MET A 355 -41.06 -3.16 -17.81
N PHE A 356 -41.51 -3.65 -16.67
CA PHE A 356 -42.84 -4.24 -16.50
C PHE A 356 -43.51 -3.74 -15.23
N ASP A 357 -44.84 -3.67 -15.22
CA ASP A 357 -45.60 -3.36 -14.01
C ASP A 357 -45.67 -4.61 -13.11
N ILE A 358 -45.37 -4.45 -11.82
CA ILE A 358 -45.27 -5.55 -10.85
C ILE A 358 -46.67 -6.15 -10.56
N ALA A 359 -47.73 -5.36 -10.68
CA ALA A 359 -49.10 -5.81 -10.44
C ALA A 359 -49.73 -6.48 -11.66
N THR A 360 -49.41 -6.02 -12.87
CA THR A 360 -50.02 -6.57 -14.11
C THR A 360 -49.11 -7.54 -14.87
N GLY A 361 -47.78 -7.49 -14.65
CA GLY A 361 -46.79 -8.27 -15.39
C GLY A 361 -46.62 -7.83 -16.86
N GLU A 362 -47.30 -6.75 -17.27
CA GLU A 362 -47.27 -6.26 -18.64
C GLU A 362 -46.01 -5.43 -18.88
N LEU A 363 -45.41 -5.62 -20.06
CA LEU A 363 -44.30 -4.82 -20.53
C LEU A 363 -44.77 -3.38 -20.76
N VAL A 364 -44.05 -2.43 -20.20
CA VAL A 364 -44.26 -1.01 -20.46
C VAL A 364 -43.45 -0.66 -21.70
N ASP A 365 -44.14 -0.45 -22.82
CA ASP A 365 -43.50 0.05 -24.05
C ASP A 365 -43.03 1.49 -23.83
N THR A 366 -41.78 1.77 -24.20
CA THR A 366 -41.12 3.08 -24.12
C THR A 366 -40.57 3.48 -25.47
#